data_AF-A0A2U3CJ50-F1
#
_entry.id   AF-A0A2U3CJ50-F1
#
_cell.length_a   1.000
_cell.length_b   1.000
_cell.length_c   1.000
_cell.angle_alpha   90.00
_cell.angle_beta   90.00
_cell.angle_gamma   90.00
#
_symmetry.space_group_name_H-M   'P 1'
#
loop_
_entity.id
_entity.type
_entity.pdbx_description
1 polymer ?
#
loop_
_entity_poly.entity_id
_entity_poly.type
_entity_poly.pdbx_seq_one_letter_code
_entity_poly.pdbx_strand_id
1 'polypeptide(L)'
;MNDSELTNLSLSILEIISQQRDIHILLVKGQLQEMNKVTGKTLEDSNFEKAVHQLEKRGLIKEIESRPNSFVLTSKGRNFV
;
A
#
# COMPACT_ATOMS: atom_id res chain seq x y z
N MET A 1 12.02 -6.34 10.09
CA MET A 1 10.83 -5.51 10.35
C MET A 1 9.93 -6.21 11.37
N ASN A 2 9.46 -5.53 12.41
CA ASN A 2 8.51 -6.07 13.40
C ASN A 2 7.04 -5.83 12.98
N ASP A 3 6.09 -6.41 13.70
CA ASP A 3 4.65 -6.32 13.36
C ASP A 3 4.11 -4.88 13.34
N SER A 4 4.62 -4.02 14.24
CA SER A 4 4.25 -2.61 14.30
C SER A 4 4.74 -1.84 13.07
N GLU A 5 5.96 -2.11 12.61
CA GLU A 5 6.51 -1.51 11.39
C GLU A 5 5.75 -1.97 10.13
N LEU A 6 5.37 -3.25 10.06
CA LEU A 6 4.53 -3.77 8.97
C LEU A 6 3.15 -3.12 8.95
N THR A 7 2.56 -2.91 10.14
CA THR A 7 1.27 -2.24 10.29
C THR A 7 1.36 -0.79 9.81
N ASN A 8 2.39 -0.05 10.22
CA ASN A 8 2.62 1.32 9.76
C ASN A 8 2.81 1.40 8.24
N LEU A 9 3.58 0.49 7.66
CA LEU A 9 3.74 0.40 6.21
C LEU A 9 2.40 0.15 5.50
N SER A 10 1.57 -0.74 6.05
CA SER A 10 0.24 -1.03 5.51
C SER A 10 -0.69 0.19 5.56
N LEU A 11 -0.61 0.99 6.63
CA LEU A 11 -1.37 2.24 6.75
C LEU A 11 -0.91 3.27 5.71
N SER A 12 0.41 3.45 5.53
CA SER A 12 0.94 4.37 4.51
C SER A 12 0.54 3.95 3.09
N ILE A 13 0.52 2.64 2.79
CA ILE A 13 0.01 2.14 1.49
C ILE A 13 -1.47 2.49 1.31
N LEU A 14 -2.30 2.29 2.34
CA LEU A 14 -3.73 2.61 2.27
C LEU A 14 -3.97 4.10 2.03
N GLU A 15 -3.23 4.96 2.72
CA GLU A 15 -3.33 6.42 2.58
C GLU A 15 -2.93 6.89 1.17
N ILE A 16 -1.88 6.30 0.59
CA ILE A 16 -1.49 6.60 -0.80
C ILE A 16 -2.60 6.18 -1.78
N ILE A 17 -3.14 4.97 -1.62
CA ILE A 17 -4.21 4.47 -2.51
C ILE A 17 -5.49 5.30 -2.32
N SER A 18 -5.77 5.79 -1.11
CA SER A 18 -6.99 6.59 -0.83
C SER A 18 -7.03 7.93 -1.53
N GLN A 19 -5.86 8.48 -1.90
CA GLN A 19 -5.76 9.77 -2.58
C GLN A 19 -6.07 9.68 -4.08
N GLN A 20 -6.19 8.48 -4.63
CA GLN A 20 -6.41 8.27 -6.06
C GLN A 20 -7.62 7.37 -6.30
N ARG A 21 -8.25 7.50 -7.47
CA ARG A 21 -9.34 6.60 -7.86
C ARG A 21 -8.84 5.16 -8.05
N ASP A 22 -7.68 5.04 -8.68
CA ASP A 22 -6.89 3.84 -8.86
C ASP A 22 -5.42 4.22 -9.00
N ILE A 23 -4.50 3.33 -8.59
CA ILE A 23 -3.06 3.61 -8.65
C ILE A 23 -2.26 2.34 -8.98
N HIS A 24 -1.25 2.50 -9.85
CA HIS A 24 -0.31 1.44 -10.17
C HIS A 24 0.67 1.18 -9.01
N ILE A 25 0.96 -0.07 -8.71
CA ILE A 25 1.72 -0.49 -7.52
C ILE A 25 3.14 0.09 -7.47
N LEU A 26 3.77 0.28 -8.62
CA LEU A 26 5.09 0.92 -8.72
C LEU A 26 5.06 2.40 -8.30
N LEU A 27 3.95 3.10 -8.51
CA LEU A 27 3.80 4.49 -8.05
C LEU A 27 3.65 4.54 -6.53
N VAL A 28 2.90 3.61 -5.94
CA VAL A 28 2.80 3.44 -4.48
C VAL A 28 4.19 3.22 -3.89
N LYS A 29 4.96 2.28 -4.46
CA LYS A 29 6.33 1.98 -4.02
C LYS A 29 7.25 3.20 -4.14
N GLY A 30 7.17 3.94 -5.25
CA GLY A 30 7.95 5.16 -5.46
C GLY A 30 7.67 6.23 -4.41
N GLN A 31 6.41 6.51 -4.13
CA GLN A 31 6.02 7.49 -3.10
C GLN A 31 6.48 7.07 -1.70
N LEU A 32 6.38 5.79 -1.35
CA LEU A 32 6.91 5.27 -0.08
C LEU A 32 8.43 5.40 0.02
N GLN A 33 9.15 5.16 -1.08
CA GLN A 33 10.61 5.34 -1.11
C GLN A 33 10.99 6.81 -0.90
N GLU A 34 10.24 7.75 -1.47
CA GLU A 34 10.44 9.19 -1.23
C GLU A 34 10.18 9.56 0.23
N MET A 35 9.09 9.08 0.83
CA MET A 35 8.80 9.28 2.26
C MET A 35 9.91 8.69 3.16
N ASN A 36 10.43 7.53 2.79
CA ASN A 36 11.46 6.83 3.55
C ASN A 36 12.85 7.49 3.45
N LYS A 37 13.16 8.15 2.33
CA LYS A 37 14.37 8.99 2.22
C LYS A 37 14.38 10.13 3.23
N VAL A 38 13.20 10.71 3.53
CA VAL A 38 13.07 11.79 4.54
C VAL A 38 13.28 11.26 5.96
N THR A 39 12.90 10.00 6.22
CA THR A 39 12.96 9.39 7.56
C THR A 39 14.20 8.51 7.79
N GLY A 40 15.07 8.37 6.79
CA GLY A 40 16.28 7.54 6.85
C GLY A 40 16.01 6.03 6.89
N LYS A 41 14.82 5.58 6.48
CA LYS A 41 14.43 4.16 6.48
C LYS A 41 14.63 3.53 5.11
N THR A 42 14.92 2.23 5.08
CA THR A 42 14.99 1.45 3.83
C THR A 42 13.69 0.65 3.67
N LEU A 43 13.04 0.77 2.51
CA LEU A 43 11.91 -0.07 2.14
C LEU A 43 12.43 -1.34 1.45
N GLU A 44 12.31 -2.49 2.11
CA GLU A 44 12.58 -3.78 1.48
C GLU A 44 11.39 -4.23 0.62
N ASP A 45 11.67 -4.75 -0.57
CA ASP A 45 10.66 -5.21 -1.52
C ASP A 45 9.74 -6.29 -0.93
N SER A 46 10.32 -7.23 -0.17
CA SER A 46 9.57 -8.30 0.48
C SER A 46 8.58 -7.77 1.54
N ASN A 47 8.90 -6.66 2.20
CA ASN A 47 8.05 -6.04 3.21
C ASN A 47 6.88 -5.29 2.55
N PHE A 48 7.16 -4.62 1.43
CA PHE A 48 6.14 -3.99 0.61
C PHE A 48 5.13 -5.00 0.06
N GLU A 49 5.60 -6.08 -0.57
CA GLU A 49 4.74 -7.14 -1.10
C GLU A 49 3.88 -7.79 0.00
N LYS A 50 4.48 -8.08 1.17
CA LYS A 50 3.74 -8.61 2.33
C LYS A 50 2.63 -7.66 2.79
N ALA A 51 2.89 -6.35 2.86
CA ALA A 51 1.90 -5.38 3.29
C ALA A 51 0.73 -5.29 2.29
N VAL A 52 1.03 -5.21 0.98
CA VAL A 52 0.02 -5.20 -0.09
C VAL A 52 -0.86 -6.46 -0.02
N HIS A 53 -0.23 -7.63 0.10
CA HIS A 53 -0.96 -8.89 0.22
C HIS A 53 -1.85 -8.96 1.47
N GLN A 54 -1.41 -8.41 2.61
CA GLN A 54 -2.24 -8.34 3.82
C GLN A 54 -3.45 -7.43 3.64
N LEU A 55 -3.29 -6.28 2.97
CA LEU A 55 -4.38 -5.34 2.69
C LEU A 55 -5.42 -5.97 1.76
N GLU A 56 -4.97 -6.67 0.73
CA GLU A 56 -5.84 -7.38 -0.21
C GLU A 56 -6.56 -8.56 0.47
N LYS A 57 -5.84 -9.39 1.24
CA LYS A 57 -6.43 -10.48 2.02
C LYS A 57 -7.47 -9.99 3.04
N ARG A 58 -7.28 -8.80 3.59
CA ARG A 58 -8.26 -8.14 4.48
C ARG A 58 -9.43 -7.50 3.72
N GLY A 59 -9.37 -7.48 2.39
CA GLY A 59 -10.36 -6.89 1.50
C GLY A 59 -10.41 -5.37 1.58
N LEU A 60 -9.32 -4.70 1.97
CA LEU A 60 -9.23 -3.24 2.05
C LEU A 60 -8.90 -2.63 0.68
N ILE A 61 -8.10 -3.34 -0.11
CA ILE A 61 -7.80 -3.00 -1.50
C ILE A 61 -8.18 -4.16 -2.42
N LYS A 62 -8.34 -3.89 -3.71
CA LYS A 62 -8.55 -4.90 -4.75
C LYS A 62 -7.73 -4.53 -5.99
N GLU A 63 -7.07 -5.50 -6.61
CA GLU A 63 -6.50 -5.33 -7.95
C GLU A 63 -7.61 -5.15 -9.01
N ILE A 64 -7.37 -4.28 -9.99
CA ILE A 64 -8.26 -4.06 -11.12
C ILE A 64 -7.94 -5.09 -12.21
N GLU A 65 -8.89 -5.96 -12.52
CA GLU A 65 -8.72 -7.03 -13.52
C GLU A 65 -8.32 -6.51 -14.91
N SER A 66 -8.83 -5.34 -15.33
CA SER A 66 -8.49 -4.73 -16.61
C SER A 66 -7.18 -3.92 -16.61
N ARG A 67 -6.57 -3.72 -15.44
CA ARG A 67 -5.33 -2.97 -15.25
C ARG A 67 -4.43 -3.71 -14.24
N PRO A 68 -3.69 -4.73 -14.71
CA PRO A 68 -2.79 -5.48 -13.86
C PRO A 68 -1.86 -4.56 -13.06
N ASN A 69 -1.53 -4.97 -11.84
CA ASN A 69 -0.74 -4.23 -10.87
C ASN A 69 -1.33 -2.86 -10.46
N SER A 70 -2.61 -2.59 -10.73
CA SER A 70 -3.29 -1.38 -10.30
C SER A 70 -4.35 -1.69 -9.25
N PHE A 71 -4.37 -0.90 -8.18
CA PHE A 71 -5.22 -1.15 -7.02
C PHE A 71 -6.20 -0.02 -6.78
N VAL A 72 -7.36 -0.38 -6.23
CA VAL A 72 -8.39 0.54 -5.74
C VAL A 72 -8.72 0.23 -4.28
N LEU A 73 -9.19 1.24 -3.54
CA LEU A 73 -9.87 0.98 -2.28
C LEU A 73 -11.21 0.29 -2.51
N THR A 74 -11.47 -0.74 -1.70
CA THR A 74 -12.83 -1.30 -1.58
C THR A 74 -13.69 -0.38 -0.71
N SER A 75 -14.99 -0.66 -0.62
CA SER A 75 -15.86 0.02 0.35
C SER A 75 -15.39 -0.18 1.79
N LYS A 76 -14.83 -1.36 2.11
CA LYS A 76 -14.26 -1.64 3.43
C LYS A 76 -12.99 -0.84 3.68
N GLY A 77 -12.12 -0.73 2.66
CA GLY A 77 -10.92 0.11 2.73
C GLY A 77 -11.26 1.57 2.99
N ARG A 78 -12.23 2.13 2.25
CA ARG A 78 -12.68 3.52 2.43
C ARG A 78 -13.20 3.85 3.82
N ASN A 79 -13.87 2.91 4.49
CA ASN A 79 -14.36 3.12 5.85
C ASN A 79 -13.27 2.94 6.92
N PHE A 80 -12.11 2.41 6.53
CA PHE A 80 -10.99 2.16 7.44
C PHE A 80 -10.02 3.34 7.53
N VAL A 81 -9.85 4.08 6.43
CA VAL A 81 -9.03 5.31 6.34
C VAL A 81 -9.83 6.54 6.75
#